data_AF-A0A1H5VMM8-F1
#
_entry.id   AF-A0A1H5VMM8-F1
#
_cell.length_a   1.000
_cell.length_b   1.000
_cell.length_c   1.000
_cell.angle_alpha   90.00
_cell.angle_beta   90.00
_cell.angle_gamma   90.00
#
_symmetry.space_group_name_H-M   'P 1'
#
loop_
_entity.id
_entity.type
_entity.pdbx_description
1 polymer ?
#
loop_
_entity_poly.entity_id
_entity_poly.type
_entity_poly.pdbx_seq_one_letter_code
_entity_poly.pdbx_strand_id
1 'polypeptide(L)'
;MKNIFLIICSLLPCISMAQDLSSALAEYRKEEAQEMTKDAFGPLKKDQIAYLSYYDAAPAYVVEAKVEQLFNEPTFQMPTYDGTSNPYKRYAILTFNLDGKSYALTAYQSVSLFQNEAYKNHLFLPFMDLTNGEETYEGGRYIDLSIADIKNGKITIDFNRAYNPYCAYSNGYRCPQPPRENILNLAIPAGEKKYKGPKNERTVNTNNAKGFNAQEQEIINSGTEDQILHVYQITDAKELAVLRTPATDIKYNEPLLDKLAARMLKTVNDPAHEGVGIAGPQVGISKNVIWVQRLDKTGEPFEFYVNPKIIWRSKLIRQGAEGCLSIPDVREDVKRSYAIKLQYIDKTGKVQEELIEGFTAVIFQHEVDHLYGILFPDRIEESEKVEYEHLTEKPSFFIKKGSPRP
;
A
#
# COMPACT_ATOMS: atom_id res chain seq x y z
N MET A 1 60.67 26.20 -37.23
CA MET A 1 59.93 24.91 -37.25
C MET A 1 59.13 24.84 -35.97
N LYS A 2 57.81 24.66 -36.07
CA LYS A 2 56.83 24.87 -34.99
C LYS A 2 56.90 23.76 -33.94
N ASN A 3 56.87 24.18 -32.67
CA ASN A 3 56.68 23.37 -31.48
C ASN A 3 55.34 22.62 -31.51
N ILE A 4 55.33 21.34 -31.19
CA ILE A 4 54.14 20.60 -30.76
C ILE A 4 54.50 19.98 -29.41
N PHE A 5 54.02 20.61 -28.33
CA PHE A 5 54.01 20.06 -26.98
C PHE A 5 52.78 19.14 -26.89
N LEU A 6 53.00 17.83 -26.84
CA LEU A 6 51.92 16.86 -26.64
C LEU A 6 51.53 16.91 -25.15
N ILE A 7 50.42 17.57 -24.84
CA ILE A 7 49.79 17.51 -23.52
C ILE A 7 49.15 16.11 -23.40
N ILE A 8 49.87 15.18 -22.77
CA ILE A 8 49.30 13.91 -22.32
C ILE A 8 48.44 14.26 -21.10
N CYS A 9 47.16 14.51 -21.37
CA CYS A 9 46.15 14.74 -20.35
C CYS A 9 46.00 13.45 -19.53
N SER A 10 46.32 13.53 -18.23
CA SER A 10 46.26 12.43 -17.27
C SER A 10 44.81 12.00 -16.98
N LEU A 11 44.20 11.28 -17.92
CA LEU A 11 42.85 10.69 -17.81
C LEU A 11 42.84 9.32 -17.10
N LEU A 12 44.02 8.75 -16.82
CA LEU A 12 44.17 7.39 -16.27
C LEU A 12 43.51 7.16 -14.88
N PRO A 13 43.57 8.07 -13.89
CA PRO A 13 42.95 7.84 -12.58
C PRO A 13 41.42 7.85 -12.65
N CYS A 14 40.85 8.72 -13.50
CA CYS A 14 39.41 8.90 -13.64
C CYS A 14 38.75 7.69 -14.32
N ILE A 15 39.42 7.12 -15.33
CA ILE A 15 38.95 5.92 -16.03
C ILE A 15 38.93 4.70 -15.09
N SER A 16 39.97 4.52 -14.26
CA SER A 16 40.03 3.41 -13.31
C SER A 16 38.93 3.48 -12.26
N MET A 17 38.63 4.67 -11.72
CA MET A 17 37.56 4.85 -10.72
C MET A 17 36.16 4.69 -11.33
N ALA A 18 35.95 5.17 -12.56
CA ALA A 18 34.68 4.97 -13.26
C ALA A 18 34.42 3.49 -13.59
N GLN A 19 35.47 2.74 -13.96
CA GLN A 19 35.37 1.31 -14.24
C GLN A 19 35.02 0.49 -12.99
N ASP A 20 35.60 0.85 -11.85
CA ASP A 20 35.32 0.23 -10.55
C ASP A 20 33.90 0.53 -10.07
N LEU A 21 33.48 1.81 -10.14
CA LEU A 21 32.11 2.23 -9.82
C LEU A 21 31.07 1.54 -10.71
N SER A 22 31.32 1.46 -12.02
CA SER A 22 30.43 0.78 -12.96
C SER A 22 30.24 -0.70 -12.63
N SER A 23 31.32 -1.38 -12.26
CA SER A 23 31.28 -2.80 -11.89
C SER A 23 30.51 -3.00 -10.57
N ALA A 24 30.78 -2.18 -9.56
CA ALA A 24 30.06 -2.22 -8.29
C ALA A 24 28.56 -1.91 -8.44
N LEU A 25 28.20 -0.94 -9.30
CA LEU A 25 26.81 -0.63 -9.59
C LEU A 25 26.11 -1.74 -10.36
N ALA A 26 26.80 -2.44 -11.26
CA ALA A 26 26.23 -3.57 -11.97
C ALA A 26 25.87 -4.73 -11.03
N GLU A 27 26.72 -5.03 -10.05
CA GLU A 27 26.46 -6.02 -9.01
C GLU A 27 25.30 -5.59 -8.10
N TYR A 28 25.35 -4.36 -7.57
CA TYR A 28 24.27 -3.79 -6.75
C TYR A 28 22.91 -3.82 -7.45
N ARG A 29 22.83 -3.34 -8.70
CA ARG A 29 21.57 -3.33 -9.48
C ARG A 29 21.03 -4.73 -9.72
N LYS A 30 21.92 -5.71 -9.90
CA LYS A 30 21.53 -7.11 -10.07
C LYS A 30 20.95 -7.68 -8.78
N GLU A 31 21.57 -7.42 -7.63
CA GLU A 31 21.08 -7.86 -6.32
C GLU A 31 19.72 -7.24 -6.00
N GLU A 32 19.57 -5.93 -6.21
CA GLU A 32 18.29 -5.21 -6.02
C GLU A 32 17.18 -5.79 -6.90
N ALA A 33 17.45 -6.02 -8.19
CA ALA A 33 16.49 -6.63 -9.10
C ALA A 33 16.12 -8.06 -8.68
N GLN A 34 17.07 -8.83 -8.13
CA GLN A 34 16.82 -10.17 -7.62
C GLN A 34 15.96 -10.15 -6.35
N GLU A 35 16.23 -9.25 -5.41
CA GLU A 35 15.44 -9.13 -4.18
C GLU A 35 14.01 -8.67 -4.48
N MET A 36 13.83 -7.71 -5.38
CA MET A 36 12.51 -7.23 -5.83
C MET A 36 11.65 -8.30 -6.53
N THR A 37 12.25 -9.39 -7.00
CA THR A 37 11.57 -10.49 -7.73
C THR A 37 11.56 -11.82 -6.97
N LYS A 38 12.05 -11.81 -5.74
CA LYS A 38 12.15 -13.00 -4.88
C LYS A 38 10.80 -13.49 -4.40
N ASP A 39 9.91 -12.57 -4.04
CA ASP A 39 8.55 -12.87 -3.60
C ASP A 39 7.59 -12.93 -4.80
N ALA A 40 6.69 -13.92 -4.81
CA ALA A 40 5.62 -14.04 -5.80
C ALA A 40 4.70 -12.80 -5.85
N PHE A 41 4.61 -12.06 -4.73
CA PHE A 41 3.87 -10.81 -4.56
C PHE A 41 4.78 -9.58 -4.47
N GLY A 42 6.06 -9.73 -4.83
CA GLY A 42 7.05 -8.64 -4.86
C GLY A 42 6.69 -7.53 -5.85
N PRO A 43 7.38 -6.38 -5.76
CA PRO A 43 7.10 -5.22 -6.61
C PRO A 43 7.35 -5.49 -8.11
N LEU A 44 8.20 -6.46 -8.45
CA LEU A 44 8.51 -6.85 -9.82
C LEU A 44 8.38 -8.35 -10.03
N LYS A 45 8.09 -8.75 -11.27
CA LYS A 45 8.22 -10.13 -11.76
C LYS A 45 9.58 -10.34 -12.43
N LYS A 46 10.05 -11.59 -12.52
CA LYS A 46 11.35 -11.92 -13.11
C LYS A 46 11.49 -11.48 -14.58
N ASP A 47 10.42 -11.61 -15.37
CA ASP A 47 10.36 -11.16 -16.76
C ASP A 47 10.32 -9.63 -16.90
N GLN A 48 10.00 -8.91 -15.81
CA GLN A 48 9.92 -7.45 -15.79
C GLN A 48 11.27 -6.76 -15.54
N ILE A 49 12.30 -7.49 -15.07
CA ILE A 49 13.65 -6.95 -14.82
C ILE A 49 14.22 -6.28 -16.08
N ALA A 50 13.91 -6.79 -17.27
CA ALA A 50 14.40 -6.24 -18.54
C ALA A 50 13.92 -4.80 -18.82
N TYR A 51 12.89 -4.32 -18.13
CA TYR A 51 12.38 -2.96 -18.25
C TYR A 51 12.98 -1.98 -17.22
N LEU A 52 13.81 -2.47 -16.29
CA LEU A 52 14.62 -1.61 -15.45
C LEU A 52 15.68 -0.91 -16.30
N SER A 53 15.82 0.40 -16.11
CA SER A 53 16.78 1.21 -16.83
C SER A 53 17.49 2.14 -15.87
N TYR A 54 18.76 2.41 -16.13
CA TYR A 54 19.60 3.22 -15.26
C TYR A 54 20.40 4.23 -16.10
N TYR A 55 20.88 5.27 -15.44
CA TYR A 55 21.97 6.07 -15.97
C TYR A 55 23.30 5.31 -15.92
N ASP A 56 24.21 5.72 -16.79
CA ASP A 56 25.61 5.29 -16.72
C ASP A 56 26.22 5.74 -15.39
N ALA A 57 27.26 5.02 -14.94
CA ALA A 57 27.97 5.36 -13.72
C ALA A 57 28.52 6.79 -13.79
N ALA A 58 28.13 7.62 -12.83
CA ALA A 58 28.46 9.03 -12.83
C ALA A 58 29.17 9.39 -11.50
N PRO A 59 30.52 9.33 -11.45
CA PRO A 59 31.30 9.59 -10.23
C PRO A 59 31.07 10.98 -9.64
N ALA A 60 30.73 11.98 -10.48
CA ALA A 60 30.42 13.33 -10.02
C ALA A 60 29.18 13.42 -9.10
N TYR A 61 28.31 12.41 -9.14
CA TYR A 61 27.11 12.31 -8.29
C TYR A 61 27.31 11.41 -7.07
N VAL A 62 28.57 11.06 -6.76
CA VAL A 62 28.97 10.53 -5.45
C VAL A 62 29.50 11.69 -4.63
N VAL A 63 28.69 12.20 -3.70
CA VAL A 63 29.01 13.43 -2.96
C VAL A 63 29.23 13.13 -1.49
N GLU A 64 30.14 13.89 -0.87
CA GLU A 64 30.30 13.91 0.58
C GLU A 64 29.42 15.02 1.16
N ALA A 65 28.49 14.66 2.04
CA ALA A 65 27.60 15.58 2.72
C ALA A 65 28.06 15.80 4.16
N LYS A 66 28.05 17.06 4.61
CA LYS A 66 28.15 17.41 6.02
C LYS A 66 26.83 17.04 6.71
N VAL A 67 26.92 16.35 7.83
CA VAL A 67 25.78 15.91 8.64
C VAL A 67 25.55 16.90 9.76
N GLU A 68 24.39 17.55 9.74
CA GLU A 68 23.84 18.26 10.89
C GLU A 68 22.74 17.40 11.52
N GLN A 69 23.09 16.68 12.58
CA GLN A 69 22.12 15.86 13.30
C GLN A 69 21.10 16.74 14.02
N LEU A 70 19.83 16.42 13.86
CA LEU A 70 18.72 17.13 14.48
C LEU A 70 18.32 16.42 15.78
N PHE A 71 18.24 17.18 16.86
CA PHE A 71 17.86 16.69 18.18
C PHE A 71 16.46 17.16 18.55
N ASN A 72 15.72 16.35 19.30
CA ASN A 72 14.37 16.66 19.77
C ASN A 72 13.33 16.95 18.68
N GLU A 73 13.57 16.46 17.47
CA GLU A 73 12.60 16.59 16.37
C GLU A 73 11.31 15.84 16.69
N PRO A 74 10.13 16.49 16.53
CA PRO A 74 8.85 15.81 16.67
C PRO A 74 8.67 14.79 15.55
N THR A 75 7.91 13.74 15.83
CA THR A 75 7.44 12.84 14.78
C THR A 75 6.43 13.57 13.90
N PHE A 76 6.50 13.36 12.59
CA PHE A 76 5.50 13.85 11.66
C PHE A 76 5.02 12.72 10.75
N GLN A 77 3.86 12.94 10.15
CA GLN A 77 3.22 11.99 9.25
C GLN A 77 3.68 12.26 7.80
N MET A 78 4.63 11.48 7.29
CA MET A 78 5.11 11.63 5.92
C MET A 78 4.05 11.08 4.94
N PRO A 79 3.45 11.94 4.08
CA PRO A 79 2.41 11.53 3.14
C PRO A 79 2.91 10.45 2.20
N THR A 80 2.01 9.61 1.72
CA THR A 80 2.28 8.58 0.70
C THR A 80 1.34 8.78 -0.48
N TYR A 81 1.71 8.31 -1.66
CA TYR A 81 0.94 8.54 -2.90
C TYR A 81 -0.46 7.92 -2.92
N ASP A 82 -0.75 6.96 -2.03
CA ASP A 82 -2.09 6.38 -1.95
C ASP A 82 -3.06 7.23 -1.09
N GLY A 83 -2.57 8.26 -0.40
CA GLY A 83 -3.35 9.11 0.51
C GLY A 83 -3.22 8.74 1.99
N THR A 84 -2.47 7.69 2.33
CA THR A 84 -2.05 7.39 3.71
C THR A 84 -0.79 8.17 4.09
N SER A 85 -0.24 7.92 5.27
CA SER A 85 1.07 8.40 5.68
C SER A 85 1.68 7.47 6.72
N ASN A 86 3.00 7.53 6.88
CA ASN A 86 3.72 6.79 7.91
C ASN A 86 4.42 7.76 8.86
N PRO A 87 4.57 7.43 10.15
CA PRO A 87 5.30 8.27 11.10
C PRO A 87 6.81 8.23 10.81
N TYR A 88 7.40 9.40 10.63
CA TYR A 88 8.85 9.59 10.49
C TYR A 88 9.34 10.68 11.43
N LYS A 89 10.64 10.66 11.68
CA LYS A 89 11.37 11.73 12.36
C LYS A 89 12.44 12.29 11.43
N ARG A 90 12.61 13.61 11.39
CA ARG A 90 13.78 14.22 10.75
C ARG A 90 15.01 13.88 11.59
N TYR A 91 15.99 13.22 10.98
CA TYR A 91 17.18 12.76 11.67
C TYR A 91 18.36 13.71 11.50
N ALA A 92 18.62 14.13 10.25
CA ALA A 92 19.73 15.02 9.95
C ALA A 92 19.47 15.85 8.70
N ILE A 93 20.05 17.05 8.65
CA ILE A 93 20.21 17.82 7.42
C ILE A 93 21.57 17.45 6.82
N LEU A 94 21.56 17.02 5.56
CA LEU A 94 22.72 16.60 4.80
C LEU A 94 23.05 17.68 3.77
N THR A 95 24.11 18.45 4.02
CA THR A 95 24.51 19.56 3.16
C THR A 95 25.70 19.16 2.30
N PHE A 96 25.58 19.27 0.99
CA PHE A 96 26.61 18.88 0.02
C PHE A 96 26.76 19.92 -1.08
N ASN A 97 27.91 19.88 -1.77
CA ASN A 97 28.14 20.72 -2.94
C ASN A 97 28.08 19.87 -4.21
N LEU A 98 27.38 20.38 -5.22
CA LEU A 98 27.33 19.79 -6.56
C LEU A 98 27.30 20.91 -7.59
N ASP A 99 28.11 20.81 -8.64
CA ASP A 99 28.30 21.86 -9.65
C ASP A 99 28.55 23.27 -9.08
N GLY A 100 29.33 23.34 -8.00
CA GLY A 100 29.71 24.60 -7.34
C GLY A 100 28.58 25.27 -6.56
N LYS A 101 27.42 24.63 -6.42
CA LYS A 101 26.29 25.10 -5.61
C LYS A 101 26.10 24.19 -4.39
N SER A 102 25.68 24.80 -3.29
CA SER A 102 25.36 24.08 -2.05
C SER A 102 23.88 23.68 -2.05
N TYR A 103 23.61 22.43 -1.70
CA TYR A 103 22.29 21.84 -1.58
C TYR A 103 22.14 21.15 -0.23
N ALA A 104 20.90 20.98 0.22
CA ALA A 104 20.58 20.25 1.43
C ALA A 104 19.45 19.26 1.17
N LEU A 105 19.55 18.09 1.79
CA LEU A 105 18.46 17.12 1.89
C LEU A 105 18.31 16.69 3.35
N THR A 106 17.10 16.43 3.79
CA THR A 106 16.82 15.88 5.11
C THR A 106 16.78 14.35 5.04
N ALA A 107 17.56 13.68 5.87
CA ALA A 107 17.43 12.25 6.11
C ALA A 107 16.38 12.01 7.20
N TYR A 108 15.54 11.00 7.00
CA TYR A 108 14.45 10.67 7.89
C TYR A 108 14.64 9.29 8.49
N GLN A 109 14.05 9.06 9.66
CA GLN A 109 14.02 7.75 10.30
C GLN A 109 12.56 7.32 10.46
N SER A 110 12.23 6.12 10.00
CA SER A 110 10.89 5.54 10.15
C SER A 110 10.67 5.16 11.61
N VAL A 111 9.55 5.60 12.19
CA VAL A 111 9.24 5.32 13.60
C VAL A 111 9.07 3.83 13.86
N SER A 112 8.47 3.10 12.91
CA SER A 112 8.27 1.65 13.03
C SER A 112 9.56 0.86 12.86
N LEU A 113 10.49 1.33 12.02
CA LEU A 113 11.72 0.57 11.73
C LEU A 113 12.81 0.81 12.78
N PHE A 114 12.91 2.00 13.37
CA PHE A 114 14.01 2.25 14.31
C PHE A 114 13.90 1.45 15.60
N GLN A 115 12.68 1.03 15.96
CA GLN A 115 12.41 0.17 17.11
C GLN A 115 12.86 -1.28 16.85
N ASN A 116 13.05 -1.68 15.59
CA ASN A 116 13.56 -2.98 15.22
C ASN A 116 15.09 -2.97 15.21
N GLU A 117 15.73 -3.87 15.97
CA GLU A 117 17.19 -3.92 16.07
C GLU A 117 17.91 -4.07 14.72
N ALA A 118 17.32 -4.76 13.75
CA ALA A 118 17.89 -4.94 12.42
C ALA A 118 17.88 -3.65 11.60
N TYR A 119 16.93 -2.75 11.86
CA TYR A 119 16.70 -1.53 11.08
C TYR A 119 16.92 -0.23 11.89
N LYS A 120 17.40 -0.32 13.14
CA LYS A 120 17.63 0.83 14.03
C LYS A 120 18.55 1.91 13.46
N ASN A 121 19.47 1.50 12.58
CA ASN A 121 20.42 2.41 11.94
C ASN A 121 19.95 2.90 10.57
N HIS A 122 18.80 2.44 10.07
CA HIS A 122 18.30 2.82 8.76
C HIS A 122 17.92 4.31 8.72
N LEU A 123 18.38 4.98 7.68
CA LEU A 123 18.02 6.34 7.32
C LEU A 123 17.43 6.34 5.91
N PHE A 124 16.26 6.93 5.79
CA PHE A 124 15.51 7.07 4.55
C PHE A 124 15.73 8.46 3.96
N LEU A 125 16.22 8.54 2.73
CA LEU A 125 16.44 9.80 2.01
C LEU A 125 15.56 9.87 0.75
N PRO A 126 14.29 10.27 0.86
CA PRO A 126 13.44 10.52 -0.29
C PRO A 126 13.72 11.89 -0.88
N PHE A 127 13.76 12.01 -2.20
CA PHE A 127 13.99 13.29 -2.86
C PHE A 127 13.29 13.41 -4.20
N MET A 128 13.14 14.65 -4.65
CA MET A 128 12.80 14.98 -6.03
C MET A 128 13.87 15.92 -6.61
N ASP A 129 13.97 15.94 -7.92
CA ASP A 129 14.91 16.74 -8.70
C ASP A 129 14.31 17.03 -10.09
N LEU A 130 15.01 17.80 -10.91
CA LEU A 130 14.49 18.25 -12.22
C LEU A 130 14.39 17.13 -13.27
N THR A 131 14.89 15.92 -13.01
CA THR A 131 14.70 14.76 -13.89
C THR A 131 13.35 14.05 -13.70
N ASN A 132 12.66 14.29 -12.59
CA ASN A 132 11.40 13.60 -12.29
C ASN A 132 10.30 13.97 -13.29
N GLY A 133 9.54 12.96 -13.72
CA GLY A 133 8.43 13.11 -14.67
C GLY A 133 8.83 12.78 -16.11
N GLU A 134 9.99 13.28 -16.54
CA GLU A 134 10.53 13.10 -17.89
C GLU A 134 11.46 11.88 -17.98
N GLU A 135 12.55 11.88 -17.22
CA GLU A 135 13.59 10.85 -17.29
C GLU A 135 13.51 9.84 -16.14
N THR A 136 13.08 10.29 -14.96
CA THR A 136 12.93 9.49 -13.74
C THR A 136 11.48 9.47 -13.25
N TYR A 137 11.16 8.60 -12.29
CA TYR A 137 9.78 8.41 -11.83
C TYR A 137 9.17 9.71 -11.29
N GLU A 138 7.92 10.02 -11.68
CA GLU A 138 7.24 11.26 -11.30
C GLU A 138 7.03 11.41 -9.78
N GLY A 139 7.01 10.30 -9.03
CA GLY A 139 6.81 10.28 -7.59
C GLY A 139 8.08 10.50 -6.76
N GLY A 140 9.19 10.89 -7.38
CA GLY A 140 10.49 11.00 -6.71
C GLY A 140 11.23 9.66 -6.59
N ARG A 141 12.39 9.72 -5.94
CA ARG A 141 13.34 8.60 -5.80
C ARG A 141 13.87 8.53 -4.38
N TYR A 142 14.36 7.35 -4.01
CA TYR A 142 14.85 7.08 -2.66
C TYR A 142 16.32 6.66 -2.67
N ILE A 143 17.01 6.96 -1.57
CA ILE A 143 18.30 6.39 -1.21
C ILE A 143 18.17 5.90 0.24
N ASP A 144 18.64 4.70 0.49
CA ASP A 144 18.78 4.17 1.84
C ASP A 144 20.21 4.40 2.33
N LEU A 145 20.31 4.93 3.55
CA LEU A 145 21.55 5.28 4.23
C LEU A 145 21.59 4.59 5.60
N SER A 146 22.77 4.53 6.22
CA SER A 146 22.90 4.06 7.59
C SER A 146 23.50 5.12 8.51
N ILE A 147 23.00 5.21 9.74
CA ILE A 147 23.66 5.96 10.83
C ILE A 147 25.11 5.48 11.01
N ALA A 148 25.37 4.20 10.76
CA ALA A 148 26.70 3.61 10.84
C ALA A 148 27.69 4.18 9.81
N ASP A 149 27.19 4.75 8.70
CA ASP A 149 28.01 5.34 7.64
C ASP A 149 28.45 6.77 7.95
N ILE A 150 27.89 7.38 9.01
CA ILE A 150 28.29 8.71 9.45
C ILE A 150 29.67 8.62 10.12
N LYS A 151 30.68 9.27 9.52
CA LYS A 151 32.05 9.35 10.04
C LYS A 151 32.50 10.80 10.09
N ASN A 152 33.03 11.23 11.23
CA ASN A 152 33.58 12.59 11.42
C ASN A 152 32.61 13.71 11.01
N GLY A 153 31.31 13.53 11.29
CA GLY A 153 30.26 14.51 10.94
C GLY A 153 29.95 14.58 9.44
N LYS A 154 30.28 13.55 8.67
CA LYS A 154 30.04 13.46 7.24
C LYS A 154 29.46 12.09 6.85
N ILE A 155 28.76 12.06 5.72
CA ILE A 155 28.21 10.83 5.11
C ILE A 155 28.33 10.94 3.59
N THR A 156 28.54 9.82 2.91
CA THR A 156 28.51 9.77 1.44
C THR A 156 27.08 9.59 0.95
N ILE A 157 26.65 10.40 0.00
CA ILE A 157 25.40 10.23 -0.75
C ILE A 157 25.79 9.80 -2.17
N ASP A 158 25.46 8.58 -2.54
CA ASP A 158 25.67 8.05 -3.89
C ASP A 158 24.35 8.06 -4.67
N PHE A 159 24.12 9.12 -5.45
CA PHE A 159 22.91 9.21 -6.26
C PHE A 159 22.85 8.15 -7.38
N ASN A 160 23.96 7.47 -7.70
CA ASN A 160 23.94 6.33 -8.63
C ASN A 160 23.17 5.12 -8.08
N ARG A 161 22.93 5.09 -6.76
CA ARG A 161 22.13 4.08 -6.05
C ARG A 161 20.68 4.52 -5.81
N ALA A 162 20.30 5.72 -6.26
CA ALA A 162 18.92 6.17 -6.15
C ALA A 162 17.99 5.23 -6.93
N TYR A 163 16.93 4.76 -6.28
CA TYR A 163 15.98 3.79 -6.84
C TYR A 163 14.56 4.34 -6.86
N ASN A 164 13.70 3.77 -7.71
CA ASN A 164 12.31 4.16 -7.75
C ASN A 164 11.50 3.52 -6.61
N PRO A 165 10.53 4.22 -6.02
CA PRO A 165 9.59 3.64 -5.08
C PRO A 165 8.86 2.44 -5.70
N TYR A 166 8.45 1.46 -4.90
CA TYR A 166 7.72 0.28 -5.41
C TYR A 166 6.44 0.59 -6.21
N CYS A 167 5.84 1.76 -5.98
CA CYS A 167 4.68 2.28 -6.72
C CYS A 167 4.96 2.56 -8.21
N ALA A 168 6.24 2.72 -8.58
CA ALA A 168 6.69 2.80 -9.95
C ALA A 168 6.46 1.47 -10.69
N TYR A 169 6.63 0.35 -9.99
CA TYR A 169 6.53 -0.99 -10.57
C TYR A 169 5.18 -1.63 -10.34
N SER A 170 4.52 -1.39 -9.19
CA SER A 170 3.34 -2.14 -8.76
C SER A 170 2.31 -1.26 -8.07
N ASN A 171 1.03 -1.61 -8.22
CA ASN A 171 -0.03 -0.99 -7.44
C ASN A 171 -0.09 -1.60 -6.02
N GLY A 172 -0.68 -0.88 -5.06
CA GLY A 172 -0.93 -1.36 -3.70
C GLY A 172 0.22 -1.19 -2.69
N TYR A 173 1.27 -0.42 -3.04
CA TYR A 173 2.34 -0.02 -2.13
C TYR A 173 2.10 1.39 -1.57
N ARG A 174 2.51 1.62 -0.31
CA ARG A 174 2.39 2.91 0.40
C ARG A 174 3.69 3.70 0.30
N CYS A 175 3.98 4.24 -0.88
CA CYS A 175 5.26 4.91 -1.15
C CYS A 175 5.28 6.34 -0.60
N PRO A 176 6.23 6.69 0.30
CA PRO A 176 6.35 8.04 0.84
C PRO A 176 6.58 9.11 -0.24
N GLN A 177 5.86 10.22 -0.16
CA GLN A 177 6.10 11.39 -1.00
C GLN A 177 7.28 12.16 -0.39
N PRO A 178 8.31 12.50 -1.19
CA PRO A 178 9.41 13.34 -0.73
C PRO A 178 8.86 14.67 -0.16
N PRO A 179 9.25 15.06 1.07
CA PRO A 179 8.86 16.36 1.61
C PRO A 179 9.41 17.52 0.78
N ARG A 180 8.79 18.70 0.91
CA ARG A 180 9.16 19.89 0.12
C ARG A 180 10.62 20.28 0.30
N GLU A 181 11.17 20.13 1.52
CA GLU A 181 12.58 20.42 1.77
C GLU A 181 13.56 19.50 1.02
N ASN A 182 13.08 18.38 0.47
CA ASN A 182 13.87 17.43 -0.31
C ASN A 182 13.59 17.52 -1.82
N ILE A 183 13.02 18.63 -2.29
CA ILE A 183 12.86 18.93 -3.71
C ILE A 183 14.03 19.80 -4.17
N LEU A 184 14.93 19.23 -4.94
CA LEU A 184 16.11 19.90 -5.47
C LEU A 184 15.79 20.63 -6.77
N ASN A 185 16.14 21.91 -6.84
CA ASN A 185 16.15 22.64 -8.11
C ASN A 185 17.47 22.38 -8.86
N LEU A 186 17.74 21.10 -9.14
CA LEU A 186 18.91 20.57 -9.83
C LEU A 186 18.48 19.31 -10.58
N ALA A 187 19.05 19.02 -11.73
CA ALA A 187 18.87 17.72 -12.39
C ALA A 187 19.91 16.72 -11.86
N ILE A 188 19.47 15.52 -11.47
CA ILE A 188 20.35 14.42 -11.03
C ILE A 188 20.24 13.24 -12.01
N PRO A 189 20.96 13.28 -13.16
CA PRO A 189 21.04 12.20 -14.14
C PRO A 189 21.94 11.05 -13.68
N ALA A 190 21.66 10.51 -12.49
CA ALA A 190 22.32 9.36 -11.90
C ALA A 190 21.27 8.45 -11.24
N GLY A 191 21.53 7.14 -11.17
CA GLY A 191 20.62 6.19 -10.54
C GLY A 191 19.63 5.55 -11.50
N GLU A 192 18.51 5.09 -10.96
CA GLU A 192 17.44 4.46 -11.72
C GLU A 192 16.63 5.49 -12.52
N LYS A 193 16.35 5.15 -13.78
CA LYS A 193 15.46 5.89 -14.69
C LYS A 193 14.02 5.46 -14.48
N LYS A 194 13.10 6.19 -15.10
CA LYS A 194 11.68 5.84 -15.11
C LYS A 194 11.49 4.43 -15.65
N TYR A 195 10.87 3.57 -14.86
CA TYR A 195 10.46 2.23 -15.29
C TYR A 195 9.45 2.34 -16.45
N LYS A 196 9.71 1.62 -17.56
CA LYS A 196 8.88 1.67 -18.78
C LYS A 196 8.14 0.36 -19.06
N GLY A 197 8.26 -0.60 -18.16
CA GLY A 197 7.58 -1.89 -18.31
C GLY A 197 6.12 -1.84 -17.87
N PRO A 198 5.39 -2.95 -18.07
CA PRO A 198 4.04 -3.07 -17.53
C PRO A 198 4.11 -3.00 -16.00
N LYS A 199 3.18 -2.25 -15.37
CA LYS A 199 3.04 -2.32 -13.92
C LYS A 199 2.61 -3.72 -13.51
N ASN A 200 3.20 -4.24 -12.44
CA ASN A 200 2.65 -5.34 -11.68
C ASN A 200 1.39 -4.83 -10.99
N GLU A 201 0.29 -4.77 -11.74
CA GLU A 201 -1.01 -4.67 -11.11
C GLU A 201 -1.15 -5.91 -10.22
N ARG A 202 -1.57 -5.71 -8.97
CA ARG A 202 -2.14 -6.81 -8.18
C ARG A 202 -3.38 -7.25 -8.92
N THR A 203 -3.18 -8.09 -9.92
CA THR A 203 -4.22 -8.78 -10.63
C THR A 203 -4.98 -9.52 -9.55
N VAL A 204 -6.28 -9.25 -9.44
CA VAL A 204 -7.19 -10.26 -8.89
C VAL A 204 -6.93 -11.46 -9.78
N ASN A 205 -6.20 -12.46 -9.29
CA ASN A 205 -5.74 -13.54 -10.12
C ASN A 205 -6.96 -14.40 -10.47
N THR A 206 -7.65 -14.02 -11.54
CA THR A 206 -8.83 -14.71 -12.05
C THR A 206 -8.51 -16.15 -12.46
N ASN A 207 -7.23 -16.46 -12.71
CA ASN A 207 -6.77 -17.82 -13.01
C ASN A 207 -6.64 -18.70 -11.75
N ASN A 208 -6.49 -18.12 -10.56
CA ASN A 208 -6.50 -18.85 -9.28
C ASN A 208 -7.90 -18.93 -8.65
N ALA A 209 -8.89 -18.26 -9.21
CA ALA A 209 -10.26 -18.29 -8.73
C ALA A 209 -10.83 -19.71 -8.86
N LYS A 210 -11.26 -20.29 -7.74
CA LYS A 210 -11.76 -21.67 -7.67
C LYS A 210 -13.28 -21.67 -7.60
N GLY A 211 -13.91 -22.66 -8.24
CA GLY A 211 -15.32 -22.94 -8.04
C GLY A 211 -15.63 -23.44 -6.63
N PHE A 212 -16.92 -23.65 -6.36
CA PHE A 212 -17.39 -24.21 -5.10
C PHE A 212 -16.93 -25.66 -4.92
N ASN A 213 -16.47 -26.01 -3.73
CA ASN A 213 -16.22 -27.40 -3.36
C ASN A 213 -17.54 -28.17 -3.14
N ALA A 214 -17.48 -29.50 -2.99
CA ALA A 214 -18.68 -30.32 -2.86
C ALA A 214 -19.58 -29.93 -1.67
N GLN A 215 -18.98 -29.59 -0.53
CA GLN A 215 -19.70 -29.16 0.67
C GLN A 215 -20.37 -27.79 0.47
N GLU A 216 -19.66 -26.83 -0.14
CA GLU A 216 -20.22 -25.52 -0.49
C GLU A 216 -21.40 -25.65 -1.46
N GLN A 217 -21.28 -26.53 -2.46
CA GLN A 217 -22.37 -26.82 -3.39
C GLN A 217 -23.58 -27.43 -2.70
N GLU A 218 -23.38 -28.32 -1.72
CA GLU A 218 -24.46 -28.90 -0.92
C GLU A 218 -25.17 -27.84 -0.08
N ILE A 219 -24.41 -26.95 0.58
CA ILE A 219 -24.96 -25.82 1.33
C ILE A 219 -25.81 -24.93 0.41
N ILE A 220 -25.29 -24.55 -0.77
CA ILE A 220 -26.01 -23.69 -1.73
C ILE A 220 -27.26 -24.39 -2.29
N ASN A 221 -27.22 -25.71 -2.47
CA ASN A 221 -28.33 -26.46 -3.05
C ASN A 221 -29.34 -27.02 -2.04
N SER A 222 -29.07 -26.93 -0.75
CA SER A 222 -29.98 -27.34 0.32
C SER A 222 -31.34 -26.62 0.34
N GLY A 223 -31.46 -25.49 -0.37
CA GLY A 223 -32.69 -24.70 -0.45
C GLY A 223 -32.85 -23.93 -1.77
N THR A 224 -33.98 -23.25 -1.90
CA THR A 224 -34.29 -22.33 -3.00
C THR A 224 -33.72 -20.93 -2.76
N GLU A 225 -33.75 -20.06 -3.78
CA GLU A 225 -33.26 -18.68 -3.73
C GLU A 225 -33.93 -17.82 -2.65
N ASP A 226 -35.14 -18.19 -2.22
CA ASP A 226 -35.92 -17.48 -1.19
C ASP A 226 -35.69 -17.99 0.23
N GLN A 227 -34.88 -19.04 0.42
CA GLN A 227 -34.60 -19.61 1.73
C GLN A 227 -33.26 -19.12 2.28
N ILE A 228 -33.28 -18.69 3.55
CA ILE A 228 -32.09 -18.24 4.27
C ILE A 228 -31.04 -19.37 4.40
N LEU A 229 -29.80 -18.97 4.65
CA LEU A 229 -28.69 -19.83 5.00
C LEU A 229 -28.50 -19.83 6.52
N HIS A 230 -27.95 -20.92 7.05
CA HIS A 230 -27.54 -20.98 8.45
C HIS A 230 -26.36 -20.04 8.67
N VAL A 231 -26.50 -19.08 9.59
CA VAL A 231 -25.42 -18.18 9.97
C VAL A 231 -24.55 -18.85 11.03
N TYR A 232 -23.29 -19.07 10.68
CA TYR A 232 -22.28 -19.69 11.51
C TYR A 232 -22.00 -18.82 12.74
N GLN A 233 -21.93 -19.44 13.91
CA GLN A 233 -21.78 -18.81 15.21
C GLN A 233 -20.41 -19.11 15.81
N ILE A 234 -19.83 -18.13 16.51
CA ILE A 234 -18.56 -18.33 17.22
C ILE A 234 -18.65 -19.34 18.38
N THR A 235 -19.86 -19.68 18.80
CA THR A 235 -20.13 -20.62 19.90
C THR A 235 -19.98 -22.08 19.50
N ASP A 236 -20.02 -22.40 18.20
CA ASP A 236 -19.71 -23.72 17.68
C ASP A 236 -18.26 -23.76 17.17
N ALA A 237 -17.48 -24.74 17.65
CA ALA A 237 -16.05 -24.82 17.34
C ALA A 237 -15.76 -25.12 15.85
N LYS A 238 -16.63 -25.85 15.15
CA LYS A 238 -16.44 -26.15 13.71
C LYS A 238 -16.80 -24.93 12.87
N GLU A 239 -17.86 -24.24 13.24
CA GLU A 239 -18.27 -22.99 12.58
C GLU A 239 -17.24 -21.89 12.79
N LEU A 240 -16.74 -21.74 14.02
CA LEU A 240 -15.64 -20.83 14.33
C LEU A 240 -14.39 -21.13 13.51
N ALA A 241 -14.03 -22.41 13.32
CA ALA A 241 -12.88 -22.77 12.49
C ALA A 241 -13.05 -22.28 11.03
N VAL A 242 -14.27 -22.33 10.49
CA VAL A 242 -14.56 -21.77 9.15
C VAL A 242 -14.50 -20.25 9.18
N LEU A 243 -15.12 -19.59 10.18
CA LEU A 243 -15.10 -18.13 10.36
C LEU A 243 -13.68 -17.56 10.54
N ARG A 244 -12.72 -18.37 10.99
CA ARG A 244 -11.31 -18.01 11.20
C ARG A 244 -10.39 -18.39 10.05
N THR A 245 -10.89 -19.11 9.04
CA THR A 245 -10.09 -19.53 7.89
C THR A 245 -10.18 -18.50 6.76
N PRO A 246 -9.05 -18.01 6.21
CA PRO A 246 -9.09 -17.11 5.06
C PRO A 246 -9.81 -17.72 3.86
N ALA A 247 -10.73 -16.96 3.29
CA ALA A 247 -11.51 -17.34 2.12
C ALA A 247 -10.69 -17.22 0.82
N THR A 248 -11.20 -17.87 -0.23
CA THR A 248 -10.52 -17.94 -1.54
C THR A 248 -11.28 -17.18 -2.62
N ASP A 249 -10.55 -16.65 -3.61
CA ASP A 249 -11.17 -15.98 -4.76
C ASP A 249 -12.08 -16.97 -5.53
N ILE A 250 -13.23 -16.48 -5.99
CA ILE A 250 -14.23 -17.23 -6.78
C ILE A 250 -14.32 -16.69 -8.20
N LYS A 251 -14.67 -17.54 -9.17
CA LYS A 251 -14.91 -17.09 -10.54
C LYS A 251 -16.22 -16.32 -10.60
N TYR A 252 -16.21 -15.15 -11.23
CA TYR A 252 -17.39 -14.29 -11.38
C TYR A 252 -18.54 -14.95 -12.15
N ASN A 253 -18.23 -15.99 -12.94
CA ASN A 253 -19.19 -16.75 -13.74
C ASN A 253 -19.47 -18.16 -13.18
N GLU A 254 -19.24 -18.38 -11.87
CA GLU A 254 -19.60 -19.65 -11.24
C GLU A 254 -21.12 -19.89 -11.33
N PRO A 255 -21.60 -21.06 -11.79
CA PRO A 255 -23.03 -21.29 -12.03
C PRO A 255 -23.94 -21.14 -10.81
N LEU A 256 -23.41 -21.41 -9.60
CA LEU A 256 -24.18 -21.30 -8.36
C LEU A 256 -24.08 -19.92 -7.69
N LEU A 257 -23.33 -18.97 -8.27
CA LEU A 257 -23.05 -17.69 -7.64
C LEU A 257 -24.32 -16.84 -7.47
N ASP A 258 -25.19 -16.80 -8.48
CA ASP A 258 -26.44 -16.04 -8.39
C ASP A 258 -27.39 -16.63 -7.35
N LYS A 259 -27.46 -17.96 -7.25
CA LYS A 259 -28.26 -18.65 -6.23
C LYS A 259 -27.71 -18.38 -4.82
N LEU A 260 -26.40 -18.46 -4.64
CA LEU A 260 -25.75 -18.09 -3.39
C LEU A 260 -26.05 -16.64 -3.02
N ALA A 261 -25.87 -15.71 -3.97
CA ALA A 261 -26.12 -14.29 -3.74
C ALA A 261 -27.57 -14.04 -3.31
N ALA A 262 -28.55 -14.66 -3.97
CA ALA A 262 -29.97 -14.53 -3.59
C ALA A 262 -30.23 -15.02 -2.16
N ARG A 263 -29.70 -16.20 -1.79
CA ARG A 263 -29.89 -16.77 -0.44
C ARG A 263 -29.19 -15.96 0.64
N MET A 264 -27.97 -15.48 0.38
CA MET A 264 -27.25 -14.57 1.30
C MET A 264 -28.04 -13.28 1.51
N LEU A 265 -28.63 -12.72 0.45
CA LEU A 265 -29.46 -11.52 0.56
C LEU A 265 -30.70 -11.76 1.43
N LYS A 266 -31.35 -12.93 1.31
CA LYS A 266 -32.45 -13.30 2.22
C LYS A 266 -32.00 -13.46 3.66
N THR A 267 -30.79 -13.98 3.85
CA THR A 267 -30.21 -14.23 5.19
C THR A 267 -29.91 -12.92 5.91
N VAL A 268 -29.27 -11.96 5.25
CA VAL A 268 -28.96 -10.65 5.88
C VAL A 268 -30.21 -9.80 6.13
N ASN A 269 -31.28 -10.02 5.36
CA ASN A 269 -32.59 -9.37 5.54
C ASN A 269 -33.56 -10.20 6.40
N ASP A 270 -33.09 -11.22 7.14
CA ASP A 270 -33.95 -11.98 8.04
C ASP A 270 -34.51 -11.04 9.13
N PRO A 271 -35.85 -10.86 9.25
CA PRO A 271 -36.43 -9.98 10.25
C PRO A 271 -36.08 -10.34 11.69
N ALA A 272 -35.70 -11.60 11.96
CA ALA A 272 -35.26 -12.02 13.28
C ALA A 272 -33.87 -11.45 13.65
N HIS A 273 -33.01 -11.22 12.66
CA HIS A 273 -31.61 -10.80 12.84
C HIS A 273 -31.15 -9.93 11.66
N GLU A 274 -31.74 -8.74 11.52
CA GLU A 274 -31.40 -7.83 10.43
C GLU A 274 -29.93 -7.38 10.50
N GLY A 275 -29.23 -7.49 9.36
CA GLY A 275 -27.86 -7.01 9.18
C GLY A 275 -27.76 -5.99 8.05
N VAL A 276 -26.68 -5.21 8.05
CA VAL A 276 -26.35 -4.28 6.95
C VAL A 276 -25.27 -4.83 6.01
N GLY A 277 -24.79 -6.04 6.28
CA GLY A 277 -23.80 -6.76 5.50
C GLY A 277 -23.73 -8.23 5.89
N ILE A 278 -23.23 -9.06 4.98
CA ILE A 278 -22.93 -10.47 5.23
C ILE A 278 -21.84 -10.97 4.28
N ALA A 279 -20.94 -11.81 4.78
CA ALA A 279 -19.84 -12.42 4.04
C ALA A 279 -20.03 -13.94 3.84
N GLY A 280 -19.45 -14.48 2.76
CA GLY A 280 -19.51 -15.92 2.44
C GLY A 280 -19.15 -16.84 3.64
N PRO A 281 -18.05 -16.60 4.36
CA PRO A 281 -17.64 -17.44 5.48
C PRO A 281 -18.71 -17.55 6.58
N GLN A 282 -19.52 -16.51 6.78
CA GLN A 282 -20.60 -16.51 7.79
C GLN A 282 -21.73 -17.48 7.47
N VAL A 283 -21.82 -17.97 6.23
CA VAL A 283 -22.82 -18.96 5.81
C VAL A 283 -22.18 -20.29 5.38
N GLY A 284 -20.94 -20.54 5.84
CA GLY A 284 -20.19 -21.76 5.53
C GLY A 284 -19.56 -21.79 4.13
N ILE A 285 -19.52 -20.67 3.42
CA ILE A 285 -18.94 -20.58 2.07
C ILE A 285 -17.58 -19.87 2.13
N SER A 286 -16.48 -20.61 1.96
CA SER A 286 -15.12 -20.08 2.10
C SER A 286 -14.63 -19.36 0.83
N LYS A 287 -15.46 -18.43 0.33
CA LYS A 287 -15.25 -17.67 -0.89
C LYS A 287 -15.32 -16.17 -0.63
N ASN A 288 -14.53 -15.41 -1.40
CA ASN A 288 -14.46 -13.96 -1.29
C ASN A 288 -15.68 -13.29 -1.92
N VAL A 289 -16.83 -13.37 -1.24
CA VAL A 289 -18.08 -12.74 -1.64
C VAL A 289 -18.74 -12.08 -0.44
N ILE A 290 -19.32 -10.90 -0.66
CA ILE A 290 -20.03 -10.15 0.39
C ILE A 290 -21.27 -9.48 -0.18
N TRP A 291 -22.29 -9.30 0.65
CA TRP A 291 -23.35 -8.32 0.46
C TRP A 291 -23.11 -7.14 1.40
N VAL A 292 -23.33 -5.92 0.90
CA VAL A 292 -23.26 -4.69 1.68
C VAL A 292 -24.46 -3.81 1.35
N GLN A 293 -25.11 -3.26 2.37
CA GLN A 293 -26.10 -2.20 2.19
C GLN A 293 -25.38 -0.87 1.94
N ARG A 294 -25.61 -0.27 0.77
CA ARG A 294 -25.02 1.00 0.34
C ARG A 294 -25.79 2.19 0.89
N LEU A 295 -25.64 2.45 2.19
CA LEU A 295 -26.26 3.58 2.89
C LEU A 295 -25.80 4.95 2.36
N ASP A 296 -24.74 4.98 1.55
CA ASP A 296 -24.20 6.14 0.85
C ASP A 296 -24.91 6.41 -0.50
N LYS A 297 -25.79 5.50 -0.96
CA LYS A 297 -26.52 5.64 -2.24
C LYS A 297 -28.01 5.89 -2.01
N THR A 298 -28.64 6.59 -2.94
CA THR A 298 -30.09 6.84 -2.92
C THR A 298 -30.86 5.52 -2.89
N GLY A 299 -31.77 5.37 -1.94
CA GLY A 299 -32.57 4.15 -1.77
C GLY A 299 -31.84 3.03 -1.03
N GLU A 300 -30.63 3.28 -0.54
CA GLU A 300 -29.86 2.38 0.34
C GLU A 300 -29.81 0.92 -0.16
N PRO A 301 -29.48 0.68 -1.45
CA PRO A 301 -29.58 -0.63 -2.04
C PRO A 301 -28.57 -1.60 -1.42
N PHE A 302 -28.96 -2.86 -1.34
CA PHE A 302 -27.99 -3.93 -1.15
C PHE A 302 -27.25 -4.19 -2.46
N GLU A 303 -25.93 -4.36 -2.39
CA GLU A 303 -25.08 -4.72 -3.52
C GLU A 303 -24.18 -5.92 -3.19
N PHE A 304 -23.99 -6.79 -4.17
CA PHE A 304 -23.18 -8.01 -4.05
C PHE A 304 -21.82 -7.80 -4.71
N TYR A 305 -20.75 -8.10 -3.98
CA TYR A 305 -19.38 -7.90 -4.44
C TYR A 305 -18.63 -9.23 -4.51
N VAL A 306 -17.95 -9.43 -5.64
CA VAL A 306 -17.14 -10.62 -5.91
C VAL A 306 -15.66 -10.24 -5.82
N ASN A 307 -14.92 -11.03 -5.05
CA ASN A 307 -13.51 -10.86 -4.71
C ASN A 307 -13.15 -9.42 -4.25
N PRO A 308 -13.92 -8.82 -3.32
CA PRO A 308 -13.65 -7.47 -2.85
C PRO A 308 -12.33 -7.40 -2.07
N LYS A 309 -11.55 -6.35 -2.33
CA LYS A 309 -10.28 -6.08 -1.66
C LYS A 309 -10.18 -4.60 -1.34
N ILE A 310 -9.90 -4.28 -0.08
CA ILE A 310 -9.61 -2.90 0.33
C ILE A 310 -8.15 -2.62 -0.02
N ILE A 311 -7.95 -1.79 -1.05
CA ILE A 311 -6.64 -1.43 -1.59
C ILE A 311 -6.08 -0.13 -0.97
N TRP A 312 -6.92 0.61 -0.25
CA TRP A 312 -6.52 1.80 0.52
C TRP A 312 -7.47 2.06 1.69
N ARG A 313 -6.97 2.66 2.77
CA ARG A 313 -7.73 3.06 3.97
C ARG A 313 -7.32 4.46 4.43
N SER A 314 -8.26 5.32 4.79
CA SER A 314 -7.98 6.66 5.31
C SER A 314 -7.33 6.63 6.68
N LYS A 315 -6.59 7.69 7.00
CA LYS A 315 -6.05 7.92 8.34
C LYS A 315 -7.07 8.52 9.30
N LEU A 316 -8.07 9.21 8.77
CA LEU A 316 -9.21 9.64 9.56
C LEU A 316 -9.90 8.37 10.07
N ILE A 317 -10.02 8.25 11.39
CA ILE A 317 -10.64 7.13 12.06
C ILE A 317 -12.00 7.56 12.59
N ARG A 318 -12.97 6.66 12.47
CA ARG A 318 -14.28 6.77 13.09
C ARG A 318 -14.41 5.68 14.13
N GLN A 319 -14.89 6.05 15.31
CA GLN A 319 -15.40 5.10 16.30
C GLN A 319 -16.91 4.99 16.12
N GLY A 320 -17.44 3.77 16.20
CA GLY A 320 -18.87 3.53 16.26
C GLY A 320 -19.21 2.09 16.53
N ALA A 321 -20.46 1.86 16.94
CA ALA A 321 -20.96 0.55 17.29
C ALA A 321 -20.96 -0.39 16.07
N GLU A 322 -20.34 -1.56 16.24
CA GLU A 322 -20.45 -2.71 15.35
C GLU A 322 -21.14 -3.87 16.06
N GLY A 323 -21.83 -4.69 15.28
CA GLY A 323 -22.33 -6.00 15.69
C GLY A 323 -22.14 -6.98 14.55
N CYS A 324 -22.23 -8.28 14.83
CA CYS A 324 -22.02 -9.32 13.83
C CYS A 324 -23.08 -10.41 13.98
N LEU A 325 -23.65 -10.88 12.87
CA LEU A 325 -24.63 -11.98 12.89
C LEU A 325 -24.05 -13.31 13.43
N SER A 326 -22.72 -13.44 13.41
CA SER A 326 -21.97 -14.60 13.93
C SER A 326 -21.57 -14.48 15.40
N ILE A 327 -21.79 -13.31 16.03
CA ILE A 327 -21.44 -13.03 17.43
C ILE A 327 -22.71 -12.53 18.12
N PRO A 328 -23.50 -13.43 18.72
CA PRO A 328 -24.81 -13.09 19.25
C PRO A 328 -24.68 -12.17 20.47
N ASP A 329 -25.61 -11.22 20.59
CA ASP A 329 -25.79 -10.33 21.74
C ASP A 329 -24.60 -9.43 22.12
N VAL A 330 -23.60 -9.29 21.23
CA VAL A 330 -22.46 -8.39 21.43
C VAL A 330 -22.51 -7.23 20.45
N ARG A 331 -22.45 -6.01 20.98
CA ARG A 331 -22.23 -4.78 20.22
C ARG A 331 -21.22 -3.93 20.96
N GLU A 332 -20.16 -3.55 20.26
CA GLU A 332 -19.07 -2.79 20.84
C GLU A 332 -18.64 -1.68 19.89
N ASP A 333 -18.03 -0.63 20.44
CA ASP A 333 -17.46 0.44 19.65
C ASP A 333 -16.13 -0.01 19.02
N VAL A 334 -16.07 0.02 17.70
CA VAL A 334 -14.89 -0.37 16.93
C VAL A 334 -14.34 0.84 16.19
N LYS A 335 -13.01 0.99 16.19
CA LYS A 335 -12.31 2.02 15.44
C LYS A 335 -12.02 1.52 14.03
N ARG A 336 -12.51 2.24 13.03
CA ARG A 336 -12.32 1.94 11.60
C ARG A 336 -11.84 3.16 10.83
N SER A 337 -11.22 2.94 9.68
CA SER A 337 -10.96 4.04 8.76
C SER A 337 -12.27 4.64 8.26
N TYR A 338 -12.37 5.97 8.25
CA TYR A 338 -13.54 6.71 7.79
C TYR A 338 -13.81 6.51 6.29
N ALA A 339 -12.75 6.36 5.48
CA ALA A 339 -12.85 6.12 4.05
C ALA A 339 -11.93 4.98 3.61
N ILE A 340 -12.31 4.31 2.53
CA ILE A 340 -11.58 3.20 1.92
C ILE A 340 -11.64 3.30 0.40
N LYS A 341 -10.64 2.76 -0.28
CA LYS A 341 -10.73 2.45 -1.72
C LYS A 341 -10.90 0.95 -1.87
N LEU A 342 -12.04 0.54 -2.42
CA LEU A 342 -12.40 -0.84 -2.67
C LEU A 342 -12.06 -1.20 -4.12
N GLN A 343 -11.54 -2.40 -4.34
CA GLN A 343 -11.40 -3.04 -5.65
C GLN A 343 -12.23 -4.32 -5.66
N TYR A 344 -12.97 -4.61 -6.73
CA TYR A 344 -13.78 -5.84 -6.84
C TYR A 344 -13.99 -6.24 -8.30
N ILE A 345 -14.58 -7.43 -8.53
CA ILE A 345 -14.96 -7.91 -9.86
C ILE A 345 -16.46 -7.71 -10.09
N ASP A 346 -16.83 -7.08 -11.20
CA ASP A 346 -18.23 -6.93 -11.60
C ASP A 346 -18.81 -8.17 -12.30
N LYS A 347 -20.11 -8.13 -12.61
CA LYS A 347 -20.82 -9.24 -13.29
C LYS A 347 -20.27 -9.58 -14.69
N THR A 348 -19.49 -8.68 -15.29
CA THR A 348 -18.84 -8.89 -16.59
C THR A 348 -17.43 -9.45 -16.47
N GLY A 349 -16.92 -9.62 -15.24
CA GLY A 349 -15.56 -10.07 -14.96
C GLY A 349 -14.52 -8.95 -14.98
N LYS A 350 -14.94 -7.67 -15.06
CA LYS A 350 -14.02 -6.53 -15.05
C LYS A 350 -13.72 -6.09 -13.64
N VAL A 351 -12.49 -5.63 -13.43
CA VAL A 351 -12.06 -5.02 -12.17
C VAL A 351 -12.63 -3.61 -12.10
N GLN A 352 -13.28 -3.31 -10.98
CA GLN A 352 -13.79 -1.99 -10.63
C GLN A 352 -13.09 -1.49 -9.38
N GLU A 353 -12.95 -0.16 -9.28
CA GLU A 353 -12.44 0.51 -8.09
C GLU A 353 -13.38 1.65 -7.70
N GLU A 354 -13.66 1.79 -6.40
CA GLU A 354 -14.49 2.87 -5.88
C GLU A 354 -13.96 3.40 -4.53
N LEU A 355 -14.15 4.70 -4.30
CA LEU A 355 -13.90 5.34 -3.00
C LEU A 355 -15.21 5.36 -2.20
N ILE A 356 -15.16 4.88 -0.96
CA ILE A 356 -16.33 4.74 -0.08
C ILE A 356 -15.98 5.40 1.25
N GLU A 357 -16.92 6.16 1.80
CA GLU A 357 -16.71 6.94 3.02
C GLU A 357 -17.80 6.68 4.07
N GLY A 358 -17.60 7.20 5.27
CA GLY A 358 -18.58 7.21 6.34
C GLY A 358 -18.91 5.82 6.85
N PHE A 359 -20.19 5.58 7.17
CA PHE A 359 -20.60 4.32 7.76
C PHE A 359 -20.61 3.16 6.74
N THR A 360 -20.87 3.40 5.45
CA THR A 360 -20.72 2.34 4.45
C THR A 360 -19.28 1.81 4.40
N ALA A 361 -18.27 2.68 4.54
CA ALA A 361 -16.88 2.24 4.61
C ALA A 361 -16.60 1.32 5.81
N VAL A 362 -17.30 1.52 6.93
CA VAL A 362 -17.23 0.64 8.11
C VAL A 362 -17.81 -0.74 7.77
N ILE A 363 -18.97 -0.79 7.13
CA ILE A 363 -19.62 -2.05 6.73
C ILE A 363 -18.69 -2.84 5.80
N PHE A 364 -18.12 -2.21 4.77
CA PHE A 364 -17.15 -2.90 3.90
C PHE A 364 -15.93 -3.42 4.65
N GLN A 365 -15.37 -2.65 5.58
CA GLN A 365 -14.24 -3.12 6.38
C GLN A 365 -14.61 -4.35 7.22
N HIS A 366 -15.81 -4.37 7.79
CA HIS A 366 -16.33 -5.50 8.55
C HIS A 366 -16.49 -6.75 7.66
N GLU A 367 -17.20 -6.63 6.53
CA GLU A 367 -17.44 -7.77 5.65
C GLU A 367 -16.15 -8.30 5.00
N VAL A 368 -15.23 -7.41 4.66
CA VAL A 368 -13.93 -7.81 4.11
C VAL A 368 -13.06 -8.50 5.16
N ASP A 369 -13.15 -8.13 6.44
CA ASP A 369 -12.42 -8.81 7.52
C ASP A 369 -12.83 -10.27 7.67
N HIS A 370 -14.12 -10.58 7.53
CA HIS A 370 -14.61 -11.97 7.51
C HIS A 370 -13.94 -12.80 6.42
N LEU A 371 -13.62 -12.22 5.27
CA LEU A 371 -12.90 -12.93 4.20
C LEU A 371 -11.47 -13.32 4.59
N TYR A 372 -10.87 -12.64 5.56
CA TYR A 372 -9.53 -12.94 6.07
C TYR A 372 -9.54 -13.72 7.39
N GLY A 373 -10.71 -14.16 7.87
CA GLY A 373 -10.84 -14.86 9.14
C GLY A 373 -10.75 -13.94 10.37
N ILE A 374 -10.95 -12.63 10.18
CA ILE A 374 -10.85 -11.61 11.22
C ILE A 374 -12.26 -11.25 11.68
N LEU A 375 -12.45 -11.18 12.98
CA LEU A 375 -13.70 -10.79 13.63
C LEU A 375 -13.50 -9.42 14.29
N PHE A 376 -14.58 -8.66 14.46
CA PHE A 376 -14.47 -7.30 15.02
C PHE A 376 -13.83 -7.24 16.43
N PRO A 377 -13.95 -8.25 17.33
CA PRO A 377 -13.22 -8.22 18.61
C PRO A 377 -11.70 -8.13 18.44
N ASP A 378 -11.15 -8.76 17.39
CA ASP A 378 -9.71 -8.67 17.11
C ASP A 378 -9.30 -7.23 16.79
N ARG A 379 -10.19 -6.46 16.12
CA ARG A 379 -9.96 -5.05 15.79
C ARG A 379 -10.01 -4.15 17.02
N ILE A 380 -10.81 -4.51 18.03
CA ILE A 380 -10.82 -3.82 19.32
C ILE A 380 -9.47 -4.03 20.00
N GLU A 381 -9.03 -5.28 20.15
CA GLU A 381 -7.74 -5.63 20.75
C GLU A 381 -6.55 -4.99 20.02
N GLU A 382 -6.59 -4.91 18.69
CA GLU A 382 -5.59 -4.20 17.90
C GLU A 382 -5.61 -2.70 18.18
N SER A 383 -6.79 -2.09 18.28
CA SER A 383 -6.94 -0.66 18.49
C SER A 383 -6.51 -0.19 19.88
N GLU A 384 -6.61 -1.04 20.90
CA GLU A 384 -6.13 -0.72 22.26
C GLU A 384 -4.61 -0.56 22.34
N LYS A 385 -3.89 -1.14 21.38
CA LYS A 385 -2.42 -1.06 21.28
C LYS A 385 -1.95 0.19 20.52
N VAL A 386 -2.88 1.04 20.07
CA VAL A 386 -2.61 2.21 19.23
C VAL A 386 -3.12 3.47 19.93
N GLU A 387 -2.25 4.47 20.09
CA GLU A 387 -2.66 5.79 20.57
C GLU A 387 -3.30 6.59 19.43
N TYR A 388 -4.46 7.20 19.71
CA TYR A 388 -5.19 8.05 18.74
C TYR A 388 -5.29 9.48 19.28
N GLU A 389 -4.99 10.45 18.43
CA GLU A 389 -5.26 11.86 18.69
C GLU A 389 -6.71 12.21 18.30
N HIS A 390 -7.49 12.75 19.24
CA HIS A 390 -8.87 13.12 18.97
C HIS A 390 -8.93 14.46 18.22
N LEU A 391 -9.42 14.46 16.99
CA LEU A 391 -9.63 15.67 16.20
C LEU A 391 -10.89 16.39 16.71
N THR A 392 -10.74 17.48 17.46
CA THR A 392 -11.86 18.21 18.10
C THR A 392 -12.51 19.28 17.23
N GLU A 393 -11.92 19.62 16.09
CA GLU A 393 -12.47 20.63 15.18
C GLU A 393 -13.46 19.97 14.21
N LYS A 394 -14.75 20.29 14.33
CA LYS A 394 -15.75 19.91 13.32
C LYS A 394 -15.54 20.79 12.07
N PRO A 395 -15.13 20.25 10.92
CA PRO A 395 -15.09 21.03 9.70
C PRO A 395 -16.50 21.55 9.37
N SER A 396 -16.60 22.84 9.06
CA SER A 396 -17.83 23.44 8.55
C SER A 396 -17.96 23.09 7.07
N PHE A 397 -18.93 22.24 6.73
CA PHE A 397 -19.24 21.90 5.34
C PHE A 397 -20.29 22.86 4.79
N PHE A 398 -20.06 23.37 3.58
CA PHE A 398 -21.00 24.21 2.85
C PHE A 398 -21.24 23.63 1.46
N ILE A 399 -22.50 23.50 1.06
CA ILE A 399 -22.87 23.23 -0.34
C ILE A 399 -23.55 24.46 -0.94
N LYS A 400 -23.37 24.69 -2.24
CA LYS A 400 -24.04 25.79 -2.93
C LYS A 400 -25.55 25.54 -2.93
N LYS A 401 -26.34 26.55 -2.57
CA LYS A 401 -27.81 26.46 -2.58
C LYS A 401 -28.27 26.09 -3.99
N GLY A 402 -28.94 24.95 -4.14
CA GLY A 402 -29.38 24.40 -5.43
C GLY A 402 -28.47 23.35 -6.06
N SER A 403 -27.35 22.98 -5.43
CA SER A 403 -26.61 21.77 -5.82
C SER A 403 -27.50 20.53 -5.62
N PRO A 404 -27.47 19.53 -6.53
CA PRO A 404 -28.00 18.21 -6.21
C PRO A 404 -27.36 17.74 -4.91
N ARG A 405 -28.16 17.25 -3.98
CA ARG A 405 -27.59 16.65 -2.76
C ARG A 405 -26.81 15.41 -3.20
N PRO A 406 -25.59 15.19 -2.65
CA PRO A 406 -24.92 13.92 -2.83
C PRO A 406 -25.81 12.77 -2.37
#